data_AF-A0A4Y7S3J5-F1
#
_entry.id   AF-A0A4Y7S3J5-F1
#
_cell.length_a   1.000
_cell.length_b   1.000
_cell.length_c   1.000
_cell.angle_alpha   90.00
_cell.angle_beta   90.00
_cell.angle_gamma   90.00
#
_symmetry.space_group_name_H-M   'P 1'
#
loop_
_entity.id
_entity.type
_entity.pdbx_description
1 polymer ?
#
loop_
_entity_poly.entity_id
_entity_poly.type
_entity_poly.pdbx_seq_one_letter_code
_entity_poly.pdbx_strand_id
1 'polypeptide(L)'
;MPGHCYEKRAERGGTYDHLFKAINSLAWKKTSFHHGDKYLAYKRDFTSIYSAPRGRSGLAKREFIMMEDNTPLNILLTGQVVSNHAGSQLTSSGHYYINPYKETKPIRDGVTVRPAILLEAPWLAGMKHHHTFANQVAMLKQIFKQDMEDCANPEEAEKFWSPSIPRDLKNNNNDPYIKIFFPSMYKVPRMTAEGSKVTDEEIKMFDLEDDDTADQRSDTATESSHTASETDDEPQGPVVQRGALYDPNLLPDFGGPLFQLEKAKLVQQEVYDVDDNLVALWDMYDKLRPGTLVLVNAKLFVWYTSTSEDRRAYQIVAEKVKVIDESDEPIEERDIPRVNVASQTLPSTPSSSQRTPARRSDADNAFDLFESPSKKSRRG
;
A
#
# COMPACT_ATOMS: atom_id res chain seq x y z
N MET A 1 0.31 20.03 17.12
CA MET A 1 1.43 20.32 16.21
C MET A 1 1.81 19.00 15.57
N PRO A 2 1.56 18.80 14.27
CA PRO A 2 2.14 17.65 13.57
C PRO A 2 3.66 17.87 13.50
N GLY A 3 4.48 16.91 13.94
CA GLY A 3 5.93 17.14 13.96
C GLY A 3 6.79 16.28 14.88
N HIS A 4 6.21 15.66 15.92
CA HIS A 4 7.03 15.03 16.96
C HIS A 4 7.68 13.74 16.45
N CYS A 5 7.02 12.98 15.58
CA CYS A 5 7.62 11.78 15.00
C CYS A 5 8.85 12.12 14.14
N TYR A 6 8.81 13.20 13.34
CA TYR A 6 9.91 13.57 12.45
C TYR A 6 11.16 14.03 13.20
N GLU A 7 10.99 14.82 14.26
CA GLU A 7 12.11 15.25 15.10
C GLU A 7 12.79 14.05 15.76
N LYS A 8 12.01 13.14 16.37
CA LYS A 8 12.52 11.90 16.98
C LYS A 8 13.27 11.02 15.98
N ARG A 9 12.77 10.90 14.74
CA ARG A 9 13.46 10.15 13.67
C ARG A 9 14.81 10.75 13.30
N ALA A 10 14.91 12.08 13.36
CA ALA A 10 16.10 12.86 12.99
C ALA A 10 17.14 12.99 14.11
N GLU A 11 16.81 12.61 15.34
CA GLU A 11 17.78 12.55 16.44
C GLU A 11 18.97 11.66 16.08
N ARG A 12 20.14 12.00 16.61
CA ARG A 12 21.36 11.20 16.39
C ARG A 12 21.16 9.80 16.99
N GLY A 13 21.35 8.77 16.16
CA GLY A 13 21.03 7.39 16.53
C GLY A 13 19.53 7.06 16.51
N GLY A 14 18.69 7.95 15.99
CA GLY A 14 17.27 7.72 15.80
C GLY A 14 16.97 6.81 14.61
N THR A 15 15.68 6.74 14.26
CA THR A 15 15.15 5.85 13.22
C THR A 15 15.87 5.99 11.88
N TYR A 16 16.19 7.23 11.45
CA TYR A 16 16.86 7.46 10.17
C TYR A 16 18.27 6.86 10.16
N ASP A 17 19.07 7.07 11.20
CA ASP A 17 20.40 6.47 11.30
C ASP A 17 20.35 4.93 11.28
N HIS A 18 19.36 4.33 11.96
CA HIS A 18 19.15 2.88 11.96
C HIS A 18 18.75 2.34 10.59
N LEU A 19 17.81 3.01 9.92
CA LEU A 19 17.38 2.66 8.57
C LEU A 19 18.56 2.72 7.58
N PHE A 20 19.36 3.78 7.64
CA PHE A 20 20.53 3.94 6.77
C PHE A 20 21.57 2.84 7.02
N LYS A 21 21.83 2.48 8.28
CA LYS A 21 22.73 1.37 8.61
C LYS A 21 22.20 0.04 8.09
N ALA A 22 20.90 -0.24 8.29
CA ALA A 22 20.27 -1.47 7.83
C ALA A 22 20.32 -1.60 6.30
N ILE A 23 20.02 -0.54 5.54
CA ILE A 23 20.12 -0.57 4.08
C ILE A 23 21.58 -0.82 3.63
N ASN A 24 22.55 -0.22 4.32
CA ASN A 24 23.97 -0.40 4.02
C ASN A 24 24.59 -1.69 4.59
N SER A 25 23.86 -2.49 5.37
CA SER A 25 24.33 -3.83 5.77
C SER A 25 23.85 -4.92 4.81
N LEU A 26 22.88 -4.63 3.94
CA LEU A 26 22.38 -5.60 2.96
C LEU A 26 23.43 -5.92 1.89
N ALA A 27 23.41 -7.14 1.35
CA ALA A 27 24.24 -7.49 0.21
C ALA A 27 23.90 -6.61 -1.01
N TRP A 28 24.75 -5.62 -1.28
CA TRP A 28 24.50 -4.53 -2.25
C TRP A 28 24.11 -4.98 -3.66
N LYS A 29 24.53 -6.18 -4.07
CA LYS A 29 24.32 -6.69 -5.42
C LYS A 29 22.88 -7.10 -5.75
N LYS A 30 22.01 -7.31 -4.75
CA LYS A 30 20.74 -8.01 -4.99
C LYS A 30 19.47 -7.21 -4.76
N THR A 31 19.53 -6.10 -4.04
CA THR A 31 18.29 -5.54 -3.47
C THR A 31 18.13 -4.03 -3.58
N SER A 32 19.15 -3.19 -3.65
CA SER A 32 18.92 -1.73 -3.67
C SER A 32 19.53 -1.04 -4.87
N PHE A 33 18.85 0.00 -5.36
CA PHE A 33 19.40 0.93 -6.36
C PHE A 33 20.61 1.70 -5.83
N HIS A 34 20.79 1.76 -4.51
CA HIS A 34 21.88 2.50 -3.89
C HIS A 34 22.35 1.83 -2.60
N HIS A 35 23.67 1.68 -2.46
CA HIS A 35 24.30 1.12 -1.28
C HIS A 35 25.66 1.78 -1.04
N GLY A 36 25.74 2.69 -0.07
CA GLY A 36 26.91 3.54 0.13
C GLY A 36 27.30 4.29 -1.15
N ASP A 37 28.52 4.10 -1.64
CA ASP A 37 29.00 4.71 -2.90
C ASP A 37 28.74 3.83 -4.14
N LYS A 38 28.06 2.70 -3.98
CA LYS A 38 27.77 1.76 -5.06
C LYS A 38 26.30 1.88 -5.48
N TYR A 39 26.06 1.72 -6.77
CA TYR A 39 24.72 1.70 -7.35
C TYR A 39 24.63 0.63 -8.43
N LEU A 40 23.48 -0.02 -8.52
CA LEU A 40 23.15 -0.86 -9.67
C LEU A 40 22.94 0.03 -10.89
N ALA A 41 23.44 -0.35 -12.06
CA ALA A 41 23.26 0.38 -13.30
C ALA A 41 22.53 -0.49 -14.33
N TYR A 42 21.48 0.08 -14.92
CA TYR A 42 20.74 -0.58 -16.01
C TYR A 42 21.65 -0.83 -17.21
N LYS A 43 21.49 -2.01 -17.84
CA LYS A 43 22.32 -2.55 -18.93
C LYS A 43 23.78 -2.91 -18.53
N ARG A 44 24.19 -2.71 -17.27
CA ARG A 44 25.48 -3.17 -16.73
C ARG A 44 25.30 -4.31 -15.72
N ASP A 45 24.44 -4.10 -14.74
CA ASP A 45 24.26 -5.04 -13.62
C ASP A 45 22.95 -5.84 -13.75
N PHE A 46 21.95 -5.24 -14.38
CA PHE A 46 20.65 -5.85 -14.64
C PHE A 46 20.12 -5.42 -16.01
N THR A 47 19.24 -6.24 -16.58
CA THR A 47 18.58 -5.99 -17.87
C THR A 47 17.09 -6.27 -17.77
N SER A 48 16.36 -6.11 -18.86
CA SER A 48 14.97 -6.53 -18.96
C SER A 48 14.79 -7.70 -19.94
N ILE A 49 13.85 -8.58 -19.63
CA ILE A 49 13.41 -9.68 -20.48
C ILE A 49 11.97 -9.47 -20.90
N TYR A 50 11.69 -9.65 -22.18
CA TYR A 50 10.33 -9.57 -22.72
C TYR A 50 9.59 -10.88 -22.48
N SER A 51 8.38 -10.77 -21.94
CA SER A 51 7.42 -11.86 -21.79
C SER A 51 6.20 -11.58 -22.67
N ALA A 52 5.94 -12.50 -23.61
CA ALA A 52 4.76 -12.45 -24.46
C ALA A 52 3.47 -12.54 -23.62
N PRO A 53 2.34 -12.02 -24.13
CA PRO A 53 1.03 -12.16 -23.49
C PRO A 53 0.71 -13.61 -23.15
N ARG A 54 0.31 -13.87 -21.90
CA ARG A 54 -0.24 -15.18 -21.52
C ARG A 54 -1.74 -15.21 -21.82
N GLY A 55 -2.14 -15.95 -22.85
CA GLY A 55 -3.54 -16.12 -23.24
C GLY A 55 -4.13 -14.92 -23.99
N ARG A 56 -5.45 -14.96 -24.24
CA ARG A 56 -6.15 -13.96 -25.09
C ARG A 56 -6.27 -12.57 -24.47
N SER A 57 -6.15 -12.45 -23.15
CA SER A 57 -6.35 -11.19 -22.41
C SER A 57 -5.09 -10.69 -21.69
N GLY A 58 -3.97 -11.39 -21.81
CA GLY A 58 -2.71 -10.96 -21.23
C GLY A 58 -2.17 -9.72 -21.95
N LEU A 59 -1.51 -8.84 -21.19
CA LEU A 59 -0.62 -7.84 -21.79
C LEU A 59 0.78 -8.43 -21.86
N ALA A 60 1.53 -8.08 -22.90
CA ALA A 60 2.96 -8.35 -22.90
C ALA A 60 3.60 -7.49 -21.80
N LYS A 61 4.69 -7.98 -21.23
CA LYS A 61 5.44 -7.23 -20.23
C LYS A 61 6.93 -7.44 -20.35
N ARG A 62 7.71 -6.47 -19.90
CA ARG A 62 9.11 -6.66 -19.53
C ARG A 62 9.23 -6.82 -18.03
N GLU A 63 10.05 -7.79 -17.63
CA GLU A 63 10.48 -8.01 -16.26
C GLU A 63 11.98 -7.72 -16.19
N PHE A 64 12.46 -7.19 -15.08
CA PHE A 64 13.88 -6.91 -14.91
C PHE A 64 14.56 -8.09 -14.22
N ILE A 65 15.75 -8.45 -14.69
CA ILE A 65 16.55 -9.56 -14.17
C ILE A 65 18.00 -9.11 -13.96
N MET A 66 18.65 -9.70 -12.97
CA MET A 66 20.09 -9.54 -12.74
C MET A 66 20.88 -10.21 -13.87
N MET A 67 21.91 -9.54 -14.40
CA MET A 67 22.73 -10.11 -15.49
C MET A 67 23.64 -11.24 -15.00
N GLU A 68 24.04 -11.23 -13.72
CA GLU A 68 24.97 -12.21 -13.14
C GLU A 68 24.38 -13.62 -13.07
N ASP A 69 23.10 -13.75 -12.69
CA ASP A 69 22.46 -15.03 -12.41
C ASP A 69 21.07 -15.22 -13.08
N ASN A 70 20.61 -14.25 -13.89
CA ASN A 70 19.28 -14.22 -14.51
C ASN A 70 18.11 -14.30 -13.52
N THR A 71 18.32 -14.00 -12.25
CA THR A 71 17.24 -13.97 -11.26
C THR A 71 16.40 -12.69 -11.40
N PRO A 72 15.11 -12.71 -11.03
CA PRO A 72 14.28 -11.50 -11.01
C PRO A 72 14.92 -10.40 -10.16
N LEU A 73 15.00 -9.19 -10.71
CA LEU A 73 15.46 -8.01 -9.97
C LEU A 73 14.41 -7.65 -8.92
N ASN A 74 14.81 -7.75 -7.65
CA ASN A 74 14.05 -7.23 -6.52
C ASN A 74 14.64 -5.88 -6.11
N ILE A 75 13.77 -4.90 -5.90
CA ILE A 75 14.14 -3.51 -5.63
C ILE A 75 13.61 -3.16 -4.25
N LEU A 76 14.52 -2.72 -3.39
CA LEU A 76 14.27 -2.21 -2.07
C LEU A 76 14.21 -0.69 -2.15
N LEU A 77 13.01 -0.17 -1.97
CA LEU A 77 12.71 1.25 -1.93
C LEU A 77 12.46 1.67 -0.48
N THR A 78 12.81 2.90 -0.17
CA THR A 78 12.45 3.51 1.12
C THR A 78 12.00 4.93 0.88
N GLY A 79 11.03 5.37 1.66
CA GLY A 79 10.48 6.71 1.59
C GLY A 79 9.36 6.89 2.60
N GLN A 80 8.80 8.09 2.61
CA GLN A 80 7.69 8.47 3.45
C GLN A 80 6.39 8.40 2.65
N VAL A 81 5.35 7.77 3.19
CA VAL A 81 4.04 7.70 2.54
C VAL A 81 3.41 9.09 2.51
N VAL A 82 2.82 9.46 1.38
CA VAL A 82 2.12 10.74 1.23
C VAL A 82 0.61 10.58 1.19
N SER A 83 -0.08 11.72 1.31
CA SER A 83 -1.54 11.84 1.33
C SER A 83 -2.27 11.25 0.12
N ASN A 84 -3.54 10.91 0.34
CA ASN A 84 -4.47 10.59 -0.74
C ASN A 84 -4.64 11.78 -1.70
N HIS A 85 -4.63 13.01 -1.18
CA HIS A 85 -4.65 14.22 -1.99
C HIS A 85 -3.43 14.33 -2.94
N ALA A 86 -2.27 13.82 -2.54
CA ALA A 86 -1.10 13.72 -3.41
C ALA A 86 -1.21 12.55 -4.42
N GLY A 87 -2.05 11.56 -4.15
CA GLY A 87 -2.37 10.45 -5.08
C GLY A 87 -2.10 9.04 -4.55
N SER A 88 -1.82 8.88 -3.24
CA SER A 88 -1.94 7.56 -2.58
C SER A 88 -3.40 7.10 -2.64
N GLN A 89 -3.65 5.81 -2.84
CA GLN A 89 -5.00 5.26 -3.05
C GLN A 89 -5.12 3.92 -2.31
N LEU A 90 -5.38 3.99 -1.01
CA LEU A 90 -5.54 2.84 -0.10
C LEU A 90 -7.01 2.47 0.15
N THR A 91 -7.94 3.06 -0.60
CA THR A 91 -9.38 2.76 -0.54
C THR A 91 -9.69 1.36 -1.09
N SER A 92 -10.90 0.85 -0.79
CA SER A 92 -11.47 -0.38 -1.33
C SER A 92 -11.53 -0.39 -2.87
N SER A 93 -11.57 0.79 -3.49
CA SER A 93 -11.52 0.97 -4.95
C SER A 93 -10.10 1.10 -5.51
N GLY A 94 -9.07 1.31 -4.67
CA GLY A 94 -7.67 1.48 -5.07
C GLY A 94 -7.49 2.42 -6.27
N HIS A 95 -6.67 1.99 -7.24
CA HIS A 95 -6.44 2.70 -8.50
C HIS A 95 -7.53 2.42 -9.58
N TYR A 96 -8.75 2.03 -9.19
CA TYR A 96 -9.82 1.86 -10.15
C TYR A 96 -10.24 3.22 -10.73
N TYR A 97 -10.35 3.31 -12.05
CA TYR A 97 -10.71 4.57 -12.71
C TYR A 97 -12.21 4.85 -12.53
N ILE A 98 -12.51 5.89 -11.75
CA ILE A 98 -13.86 6.42 -11.56
C ILE A 98 -14.00 7.64 -12.47
N ASN A 99 -14.90 7.58 -13.45
CA ASN A 99 -15.12 8.69 -14.37
C ASN A 99 -16.17 9.65 -13.77
N PRO A 100 -15.84 10.92 -13.50
CA PRO A 100 -16.82 11.86 -12.93
C PRO A 100 -17.90 12.29 -13.93
N TYR A 101 -17.68 12.11 -15.24
CA TYR A 101 -18.57 12.57 -16.30
C TYR A 101 -19.38 11.46 -16.97
N LYS A 102 -19.10 10.19 -16.65
CA LYS A 102 -19.77 9.03 -17.24
C LYS A 102 -20.15 8.06 -16.15
N GLU A 103 -21.12 7.20 -16.44
CA GLU A 103 -21.46 6.07 -15.59
C GLU A 103 -20.18 5.25 -15.34
N THR A 104 -19.75 5.22 -14.08
CA THR A 104 -18.58 4.45 -13.67
C THR A 104 -18.95 2.98 -13.74
N LYS A 105 -18.12 2.20 -14.45
CA LYS A 105 -18.32 0.76 -14.53
C LYS A 105 -18.18 0.17 -13.12
N PRO A 106 -19.05 -0.76 -12.73
CA PRO A 106 -18.92 -1.41 -11.44
C PRO A 106 -17.69 -2.32 -11.42
N ILE A 107 -17.08 -2.42 -10.25
CA ILE A 107 -16.03 -3.37 -9.92
C ILE A 107 -16.71 -4.73 -9.76
N ARG A 108 -16.47 -5.63 -10.72
CA ARG A 108 -17.00 -7.00 -10.76
C ARG A 108 -15.90 -8.02 -10.53
N ASP A 109 -16.29 -9.27 -10.32
CA ASP A 109 -15.36 -10.39 -10.26
C ASP A 109 -14.40 -10.40 -11.46
N GLY A 110 -13.10 -10.52 -11.18
CA GLY A 110 -12.04 -10.52 -12.20
C GLY A 110 -11.54 -9.13 -12.60
N VAL A 111 -12.19 -8.05 -12.18
CA VAL A 111 -11.63 -6.69 -12.32
C VAL A 111 -10.40 -6.56 -11.40
N THR A 112 -9.27 -6.18 -11.98
CA THR A 112 -8.05 -5.93 -11.21
C THR A 112 -8.16 -4.58 -10.51
N VAL A 113 -8.19 -4.60 -9.18
CA VAL A 113 -8.12 -3.42 -8.33
C VAL A 113 -6.83 -3.51 -7.53
N ARG A 114 -6.01 -2.46 -7.59
CA ARG A 114 -4.73 -2.40 -6.88
C ARG A 114 -4.69 -1.14 -6.03
N PRO A 115 -4.49 -1.24 -4.71
CA PRO A 115 -4.08 -0.11 -3.92
C PRO A 115 -2.78 0.47 -4.45
N ALA A 116 -2.52 1.73 -4.15
CA ALA A 116 -1.23 2.34 -4.40
C ALA A 116 -0.85 3.26 -3.24
N ILE A 117 0.45 3.36 -2.96
CA ILE A 117 1.02 4.43 -2.14
C ILE A 117 1.97 5.24 -3.00
N LEU A 118 2.07 6.53 -2.70
CA LEU A 118 3.13 7.39 -3.20
C LEU A 118 4.16 7.56 -2.08
N LEU A 119 5.43 7.45 -2.44
CA LEU A 119 6.54 7.75 -1.55
C LEU A 119 7.19 9.09 -1.91
N GLU A 120 7.58 9.84 -0.89
CA GLU A 120 8.44 11.01 -0.99
C GLU A 120 9.74 10.83 -0.17
N ALA A 121 10.66 11.78 -0.32
CA ALA A 121 11.87 11.83 0.48
C ALA A 121 11.49 12.02 1.97
N PRO A 122 12.08 11.25 2.90
CA PRO A 122 11.73 11.38 4.32
C PRO A 122 11.97 12.79 4.87
N TRP A 123 10.95 13.36 5.50
CA TRP A 123 11.00 14.74 5.98
C TRP A 123 11.90 14.90 7.20
N LEU A 124 12.56 16.06 7.31
CA LEU A 124 13.60 16.37 8.30
C LEU A 124 14.79 15.38 8.34
N ALA A 125 14.87 14.45 7.38
CA ALA A 125 15.98 13.52 7.34
C ALA A 125 17.26 14.22 6.89
N GLY A 126 18.40 13.79 7.41
CA GLY A 126 19.70 14.31 6.96
C GLY A 126 19.93 14.09 5.45
N MET A 127 20.92 14.80 4.89
CA MET A 127 21.26 14.75 3.45
C MET A 127 21.44 13.33 2.90
N LYS A 128 21.91 12.38 3.73
CA LYS A 128 22.10 10.98 3.33
C LYS A 128 20.80 10.30 2.88
N HIS A 129 19.68 10.57 3.57
CA HIS A 129 18.38 9.99 3.21
C HIS A 129 17.80 10.63 1.96
N HIS A 130 17.90 11.95 1.86
CA HIS A 130 17.52 12.69 0.66
C HIS A 130 18.31 12.21 -0.57
N HIS A 131 19.63 12.02 -0.45
CA HIS A 131 20.44 11.43 -1.52
C HIS A 131 20.03 9.99 -1.82
N THR A 132 19.78 9.16 -0.81
CA THR A 132 19.31 7.78 -1.00
C THR A 132 18.00 7.73 -1.79
N PHE A 133 17.04 8.57 -1.44
CA PHE A 133 15.77 8.68 -2.17
C PHE A 133 15.96 9.26 -3.58
N ALA A 134 16.76 10.32 -3.72
CA ALA A 134 17.08 10.93 -5.03
C ALA A 134 17.77 9.94 -5.97
N ASN A 135 18.63 9.06 -5.44
CA ASN A 135 19.30 8.01 -6.20
C ASN A 135 18.31 6.93 -6.67
N GLN A 136 17.32 6.56 -5.86
CA GLN A 136 16.22 5.68 -6.29
C GLN A 136 15.46 6.29 -7.48
N VAL A 137 15.10 7.58 -7.37
CA VAL A 137 14.42 8.32 -8.45
C VAL A 137 15.29 8.43 -9.70
N ALA A 138 16.57 8.75 -9.54
CA ALA A 138 17.52 8.88 -10.64
C ALA A 138 17.69 7.56 -11.39
N MET A 139 17.75 6.43 -10.69
CA MET A 139 17.82 5.11 -11.29
C MET A 139 16.56 4.77 -12.10
N LEU A 140 15.38 5.04 -11.55
CA LEU A 140 14.12 4.85 -12.28
C LEU A 140 14.05 5.73 -13.55
N LYS A 141 14.52 6.98 -13.47
CA LYS A 141 14.63 7.88 -14.62
C LYS A 141 15.67 7.39 -15.64
N GLN A 142 16.78 6.81 -15.19
CA GLN A 142 17.80 6.23 -16.06
C GLN A 142 17.26 5.03 -16.83
N ILE A 143 16.58 4.10 -16.14
CA ILE A 143 15.91 2.95 -16.77
C ILE A 143 14.97 3.44 -17.86
N PHE A 144 14.12 4.41 -17.52
CA PHE A 144 13.19 5.01 -18.47
C PHE A 144 13.93 5.61 -19.67
N LYS A 145 14.89 6.51 -19.45
CA LYS A 145 15.62 7.19 -20.54
C LYS A 145 16.27 6.19 -21.50
N GLN A 146 16.94 5.16 -20.97
CA GLN A 146 17.59 4.15 -21.79
C GLN A 146 16.59 3.26 -22.54
N ASP A 147 15.44 2.92 -21.92
CA ASP A 147 14.38 2.14 -22.58
C ASP A 147 13.67 2.95 -23.68
N MET A 148 13.61 4.29 -23.50
CA MET A 148 13.08 5.26 -24.47
C MET A 148 13.98 5.46 -25.68
N GLU A 149 15.30 5.44 -25.49
CA GLU A 149 16.28 5.45 -26.59
C GLU A 149 16.10 4.21 -27.49
N ASP A 150 15.57 3.11 -26.95
CA ASP A 150 15.25 1.88 -27.68
C ASP A 150 13.81 1.87 -28.26
N CYS A 151 13.01 2.93 -28.07
CA CYS A 151 11.66 3.06 -28.66
C CYS A 151 11.72 3.57 -30.10
N ALA A 152 10.88 3.04 -30.98
CA ALA A 152 10.71 3.60 -32.33
C ALA A 152 10.07 4.99 -32.30
N ASN A 153 9.18 5.24 -31.33
CA ASN A 153 8.50 6.51 -31.12
C ASN A 153 8.62 7.03 -29.68
N PRO A 154 9.68 7.78 -29.33
CA PRO A 154 9.89 8.26 -27.98
C PRO A 154 8.86 9.30 -27.52
N GLU A 155 8.27 10.10 -28.41
CA GLU A 155 7.26 11.09 -27.98
C GLU A 155 5.96 10.44 -27.49
N GLU A 156 5.58 9.28 -28.05
CA GLU A 156 4.40 8.55 -27.60
C GLU A 156 4.66 7.85 -26.27
N ALA A 157 5.83 7.22 -26.10
CA ALA A 157 6.17 6.54 -24.87
C ALA A 157 6.37 7.51 -23.68
N GLU A 158 6.82 8.76 -23.90
CA GLU A 158 6.89 9.79 -22.87
C GLU A 158 5.51 10.20 -22.35
N LYS A 159 4.46 10.16 -23.19
CA LYS A 159 3.09 10.45 -22.75
C LYS A 159 2.58 9.39 -21.77
N PHE A 160 3.01 8.13 -21.89
CA PHE A 160 2.54 7.04 -21.02
C PHE A 160 3.45 6.79 -19.83
N TRP A 161 4.64 7.38 -19.84
CA TRP A 161 5.33 7.78 -18.62
C TRP A 161 4.57 8.94 -17.98
N SER A 162 3.44 8.62 -17.36
CA SER A 162 3.27 9.18 -16.04
C SER A 162 4.40 8.51 -15.27
N PRO A 163 5.43 9.24 -14.83
CA PRO A 163 6.13 8.69 -13.71
C PRO A 163 5.03 8.37 -12.69
N SER A 164 5.32 7.44 -11.85
CA SER A 164 4.92 7.45 -10.45
C SER A 164 4.88 8.85 -9.72
N ILE A 165 4.89 9.98 -10.44
CA ILE A 165 4.76 11.40 -10.12
C ILE A 165 3.49 11.92 -10.84
N PRO A 166 2.44 12.33 -10.11
CA PRO A 166 1.21 12.88 -10.68
C PRO A 166 1.47 14.07 -11.62
N ARG A 167 0.79 14.10 -12.78
CA ARG A 167 0.91 15.18 -13.78
C ARG A 167 0.47 16.56 -13.25
N ASP A 168 -0.42 16.58 -12.27
CA ASP A 168 -1.07 17.82 -11.78
C ASP A 168 -0.18 18.64 -10.85
N LEU A 169 1.00 18.12 -10.50
CA LEU A 169 1.95 18.81 -9.64
C LEU A 169 3.05 19.55 -10.44
N LYS A 170 2.94 19.64 -11.77
CA LYS A 170 3.97 20.24 -12.66
C LYS A 170 4.29 21.73 -12.43
N ASN A 171 3.55 22.46 -11.60
CA ASN A 171 3.64 23.92 -11.54
C ASN A 171 4.49 24.51 -10.41
N ASN A 172 5.04 23.75 -9.47
CA ASN A 172 5.91 24.32 -8.42
C ASN A 172 6.93 23.29 -7.92
N ASN A 173 8.24 23.55 -8.09
CA ASN A 173 9.34 22.96 -7.31
C ASN A 173 9.19 21.48 -6.89
N ASN A 174 8.79 20.64 -7.84
CA ASN A 174 8.02 19.49 -7.46
C ASN A 174 8.90 18.31 -7.08
N ASP A 175 8.99 18.04 -5.78
CA ASP A 175 9.73 16.91 -5.25
C ASP A 175 9.27 15.61 -5.93
N PRO A 176 10.21 14.74 -6.33
CA PRO A 176 9.86 13.53 -7.06
C PRO A 176 9.15 12.54 -6.14
N TYR A 177 8.03 11.99 -6.59
CA TYR A 177 7.34 10.88 -5.92
C TYR A 177 7.63 9.53 -6.57
N ILE A 178 7.53 8.46 -5.78
CA ILE A 178 7.55 7.07 -6.25
C ILE A 178 6.23 6.39 -5.88
N LYS A 179 5.28 6.36 -6.82
CA LYS A 179 4.11 5.47 -6.84
C LYS A 179 4.48 4.00 -6.88
N ILE A 180 3.97 3.27 -5.90
CA ILE A 180 4.10 1.84 -5.71
C ILE A 180 2.69 1.25 -5.67
N PHE A 181 2.43 0.29 -6.56
CA PHE A 181 1.18 -0.46 -6.58
C PHE A 181 1.30 -1.68 -5.69
N PHE A 182 0.22 -2.05 -5.02
CA PHE A 182 0.10 -3.35 -4.38
C PHE A 182 -0.38 -4.40 -5.41
N PRO A 183 -0.25 -5.69 -5.10
CA PRO A 183 -0.95 -6.76 -5.80
C PRO A 183 -2.47 -6.53 -5.86
N SER A 184 -3.16 -7.34 -6.66
CA SER A 184 -4.63 -7.24 -6.78
C SER A 184 -5.29 -7.48 -5.42
N MET A 185 -6.14 -6.55 -5.00
CA MET A 185 -6.88 -6.63 -3.73
C MET A 185 -7.93 -7.72 -3.76
N TYR A 186 -8.61 -7.90 -4.90
CA TYR A 186 -9.68 -8.88 -5.06
C TYR A 186 -9.22 -10.07 -5.91
N LYS A 187 -9.57 -11.28 -5.49
CA LYS A 187 -9.31 -12.53 -6.22
C LYS A 187 -10.50 -13.47 -6.08
N VAL A 188 -10.94 -14.06 -7.18
CA VAL A 188 -11.91 -15.17 -7.13
C VAL A 188 -11.16 -16.42 -6.68
N PRO A 189 -11.55 -17.05 -5.55
CA PRO A 189 -10.96 -18.30 -5.12
C PRO A 189 -11.07 -19.33 -6.26
N ARG A 190 -9.97 -20.01 -6.58
CA ARG A 190 -10.06 -21.14 -7.50
C ARG A 190 -10.86 -22.22 -6.78
N MET A 191 -11.99 -22.62 -7.34
CA MET A 191 -12.67 -23.85 -6.92
C MET A 191 -11.73 -25.00 -7.28
N THR A 192 -10.79 -25.33 -6.40
CA THR A 192 -10.05 -26.57 -6.50
C THR A 192 -11.09 -27.67 -6.37
N ALA A 193 -11.29 -28.43 -7.44
CA ALA A 193 -12.08 -29.66 -7.38
C ALA A 193 -11.58 -30.46 -6.19
N GLU A 194 -12.49 -30.78 -5.27
CA GLU A 194 -12.22 -31.51 -4.03
C GLU A 194 -11.34 -32.73 -4.35
N GLY A 195 -10.05 -32.68 -4.00
CA GLY A 195 -9.10 -33.78 -4.25
C GLY A 195 -7.70 -33.37 -4.71
N SER A 196 -7.51 -32.17 -5.28
CA SER A 196 -6.15 -31.69 -5.51
C SER A 196 -5.59 -31.12 -4.21
N LYS A 197 -4.64 -31.85 -3.60
CA LYS A 197 -3.77 -31.31 -2.57
C LYS A 197 -3.24 -29.97 -3.08
N VAL A 198 -3.61 -28.89 -2.42
CA VAL A 198 -2.98 -27.59 -2.63
C VAL A 198 -1.53 -27.81 -2.23
N THR A 199 -0.66 -28.05 -3.21
CA THR A 199 0.74 -27.70 -3.03
C THR A 199 0.68 -26.20 -2.89
N ASP A 200 0.81 -25.70 -1.67
CA ASP A 200 1.23 -24.33 -1.48
C ASP A 200 2.38 -24.15 -2.47
N GLU A 201 2.20 -23.25 -3.44
CA GLU A 201 3.35 -22.63 -4.08
C GLU A 201 3.99 -21.85 -2.94
N GLU A 202 4.74 -22.59 -2.12
CA GLU A 202 5.61 -22.10 -1.09
C GLU A 202 6.54 -21.19 -1.88
N ILE A 203 6.25 -19.89 -1.81
CA ILE A 203 7.18 -18.87 -2.23
C ILE A 203 8.38 -19.13 -1.33
N LYS A 204 9.35 -19.90 -1.83
CA LYS A 204 10.57 -20.27 -1.10
C LYS A 204 11.14 -18.98 -0.55
N MET A 205 10.93 -18.75 0.74
CA MET A 205 11.75 -17.82 1.46
C MET A 205 13.12 -18.48 1.45
N PHE A 206 14.08 -17.86 0.77
CA PHE A 206 15.46 -18.24 0.93
C PHE A 206 15.81 -17.90 2.37
N ASP A 207 15.96 -18.94 3.20
CA ASP A 207 16.62 -18.79 4.48
C ASP A 207 18.00 -18.19 4.19
N LEU A 208 18.24 -17.02 4.76
CA LEU A 208 19.58 -16.49 4.89
C LEU A 208 20.27 -17.40 5.88
N GLU A 209 21.07 -18.34 5.37
CA GLU A 209 22.01 -19.09 6.19
C GLU A 209 23.00 -18.07 6.78
N ASP A 210 22.72 -17.64 8.02
CA ASP A 210 23.71 -17.01 8.89
C ASP A 210 24.75 -18.08 9.23
N ASP A 211 25.83 -18.09 8.45
CA ASP A 211 27.07 -18.76 8.81
C ASP A 211 27.76 -17.93 9.90
N ASP A 212 27.28 -18.07 11.13
CA ASP A 212 28.00 -17.64 12.33
C ASP A 212 28.33 -18.84 13.21
N THR A 213 29.62 -19.17 13.13
CA THR A 213 30.40 -20.00 14.05
C THR A 213 30.06 -19.79 15.53
N ALA A 214 29.74 -20.92 16.19
CA ALA A 214 29.99 -21.31 17.59
C ALA A 214 30.26 -20.21 18.64
N ASP A 215 29.51 -20.19 19.76
CA ASP A 215 29.77 -21.03 20.94
C ASP A 215 28.81 -20.74 22.12
N GLN A 216 28.67 -21.73 23.02
CA GLN A 216 28.23 -21.66 24.43
C GLN A 216 26.73 -21.66 24.85
N ARG A 217 26.31 -22.89 25.22
CA ARG A 217 25.53 -23.36 26.39
C ARG A 217 25.09 -22.32 27.44
N SER A 218 23.80 -22.37 27.82
CA SER A 218 23.40 -22.66 29.21
C SER A 218 21.94 -23.15 29.30
N ASP A 219 21.74 -24.26 29.98
CA ASP A 219 20.44 -24.82 30.36
C ASP A 219 19.85 -24.01 31.52
N THR A 220 18.57 -23.61 31.42
CA THR A 220 17.79 -23.29 32.63
C THR A 220 16.31 -23.60 32.39
N ALA A 221 15.88 -24.75 32.90
CA ALA A 221 14.48 -25.13 33.00
C ALA A 221 13.77 -24.23 34.03
N THR A 222 12.75 -23.50 33.60
CA THR A 222 11.81 -22.82 34.50
C THR A 222 10.41 -23.34 34.20
N GLU A 223 9.92 -24.22 35.06
CA GLU A 223 8.51 -24.61 35.13
C GLU A 223 7.67 -23.39 35.54
N SER A 224 6.75 -22.95 34.67
CA SER A 224 5.74 -21.94 35.02
C SER A 224 4.36 -22.58 34.99
N SER A 225 3.75 -22.60 36.17
CA SER A 225 2.40 -23.07 36.47
C SER A 225 1.35 -22.16 35.82
N HIS A 226 0.66 -22.65 34.80
CA HIS A 226 -0.49 -21.98 34.20
C HIS A 226 -1.68 -21.97 35.18
N THR A 227 -1.95 -20.79 35.74
CA THR A 227 -3.22 -20.49 36.41
C THR A 227 -4.19 -20.02 35.34
N ALA A 228 -5.21 -20.82 35.04
CA ALA A 228 -6.26 -20.48 34.08
C ALA A 228 -7.12 -19.34 34.64
N SER A 229 -6.86 -18.13 34.17
CA SER A 229 -7.75 -16.98 34.37
C SER A 229 -8.69 -16.92 33.18
N GLU A 230 -9.98 -17.21 33.41
CA GLU A 230 -11.06 -16.96 32.46
C GLU A 230 -11.17 -15.45 32.25
N THR A 231 -10.58 -14.93 31.17
CA THR A 231 -10.73 -13.54 30.75
C THR A 231 -11.83 -13.47 29.70
N ASP A 232 -12.77 -12.54 29.91
CA ASP A 232 -13.88 -12.19 29.03
C ASP A 232 -13.51 -12.29 27.54
N ASP A 233 -14.23 -13.17 26.82
CA ASP A 233 -14.14 -13.37 25.38
C ASP A 233 -14.65 -12.10 24.65
N GLU A 234 -13.80 -11.07 24.56
CA GLU A 234 -13.97 -10.07 23.51
C GLU A 234 -14.03 -10.80 22.16
N PRO A 235 -14.96 -10.43 21.26
CA PRO A 235 -15.06 -11.07 19.95
C PRO A 235 -13.75 -10.85 19.20
N GLN A 236 -12.88 -11.87 19.24
CA GLN A 236 -11.61 -11.85 18.53
C GLN A 236 -11.93 -11.70 17.05
N GLY A 237 -11.45 -10.60 16.46
CA GLY A 237 -11.56 -10.37 15.04
C GLY A 237 -10.97 -11.54 14.22
N PRO A 238 -11.24 -11.57 12.91
CA PRO A 238 -10.69 -12.60 12.05
C PRO A 238 -9.16 -12.65 12.15
N VAL A 239 -8.61 -13.85 12.34
CA VAL A 239 -7.17 -14.09 12.44
C VAL A 239 -6.48 -13.71 11.13
N VAL A 240 -5.46 -12.86 11.21
CA VAL A 240 -4.74 -12.34 10.03
C VAL A 240 -3.64 -13.32 9.61
N GLN A 241 -3.73 -13.88 8.41
CA GLN A 241 -2.76 -14.85 7.88
C GLN A 241 -2.35 -14.54 6.43
N ARG A 242 -1.09 -14.83 6.09
CA ARG A 242 -0.51 -14.61 4.75
C ARG A 242 -1.28 -15.40 3.69
N GLY A 243 -1.65 -14.73 2.59
CA GLY A 243 -2.36 -15.34 1.47
C GLY A 243 -3.83 -15.69 1.74
N ALA A 244 -4.33 -15.47 2.96
CA ALA A 244 -5.73 -15.71 3.30
C ALA A 244 -6.67 -14.83 2.49
N LEU A 245 -7.90 -15.34 2.34
CA LEU A 245 -8.98 -14.69 1.60
C LEU A 245 -10.08 -14.27 2.57
N TYR A 246 -10.42 -12.98 2.60
CA TYR A 246 -11.43 -12.43 3.51
C TYR A 246 -12.66 -11.88 2.80
N ASP A 247 -13.71 -11.63 3.59
CA ASP A 247 -14.90 -10.94 3.13
C ASP A 247 -14.61 -9.47 2.78
N PRO A 248 -14.96 -8.99 1.57
CA PRO A 248 -14.86 -7.58 1.20
C PRO A 248 -15.51 -6.59 2.17
N ASN A 249 -16.56 -7.00 2.90
CA ASN A 249 -17.25 -6.14 3.87
C ASN A 249 -16.40 -5.78 5.10
N LEU A 250 -15.22 -6.38 5.27
CA LEU A 250 -14.29 -5.96 6.31
C LEU A 250 -13.63 -4.61 6.00
N LEU A 251 -13.61 -4.17 4.74
CA LEU A 251 -13.10 -2.85 4.39
C LEU A 251 -14.13 -1.77 4.74
N PRO A 252 -13.76 -0.74 5.52
CA PRO A 252 -14.68 0.31 5.97
C PRO A 252 -15.42 1.05 4.85
N ASP A 253 -14.80 1.17 3.69
CA ASP A 253 -15.29 1.90 2.51
C ASP A 253 -15.74 0.96 1.39
N PHE A 254 -15.91 -0.34 1.67
CA PHE A 254 -16.52 -1.27 0.72
C PHE A 254 -18.04 -1.19 0.77
N GLY A 255 -18.67 -1.02 -0.39
CA GLY A 255 -20.13 -1.03 -0.52
C GLY A 255 -20.67 -0.02 -1.54
N GLY A 256 -21.99 -0.04 -1.71
CA GLY A 256 -22.68 0.80 -2.70
C GLY A 256 -22.61 0.25 -4.14
N PRO A 257 -23.19 0.97 -5.12
CA PRO A 257 -23.39 0.48 -6.48
C PRO A 257 -22.09 0.28 -7.27
N LEU A 258 -20.96 0.83 -6.79
CA LEU A 258 -19.65 0.67 -7.39
C LEU A 258 -19.16 -0.78 -7.30
N PHE A 259 -19.51 -1.52 -6.23
CA PHE A 259 -19.04 -2.88 -6.02
C PHE A 259 -20.15 -3.88 -6.35
N GLN A 260 -19.88 -4.72 -7.34
CA GLN A 260 -20.73 -5.84 -7.77
C GLN A 260 -19.89 -7.13 -7.76
N LEU A 261 -19.21 -7.37 -6.63
CA LEU A 261 -18.44 -8.58 -6.39
C LEU A 261 -19.39 -9.69 -5.91
N GLU A 262 -19.33 -10.86 -6.54
CA GLU A 262 -20.17 -12.00 -6.17
C GLU A 262 -19.32 -13.08 -5.49
N LYS A 263 -18.16 -13.39 -6.06
CA LYS A 263 -17.28 -14.48 -5.62
C LYS A 263 -15.90 -13.99 -5.23
N ALA A 264 -15.50 -12.79 -5.65
CA ALA A 264 -14.19 -12.27 -5.32
C ALA A 264 -14.06 -12.02 -3.80
N LYS A 265 -12.90 -12.38 -3.27
CA LYS A 265 -12.51 -12.19 -1.87
C LYS A 265 -11.32 -11.25 -1.77
N LEU A 266 -11.16 -10.60 -0.64
CA LEU A 266 -9.99 -9.78 -0.32
C LEU A 266 -8.77 -10.68 -0.14
N VAL A 267 -7.65 -10.33 -0.74
CA VAL A 267 -6.38 -11.04 -0.59
C VAL A 267 -5.53 -10.32 0.45
N GLN A 268 -5.06 -11.04 1.48
CA GLN A 268 -4.11 -10.51 2.45
C GLN A 268 -2.82 -10.03 1.76
N GLN A 269 -2.49 -8.75 1.92
CA GLN A 269 -1.24 -8.17 1.43
C GLN A 269 -0.14 -8.37 2.47
N GLU A 270 1.10 -8.47 2.02
CA GLU A 270 2.28 -8.62 2.88
C GLU A 270 2.75 -7.27 3.41
N VAL A 271 1.93 -6.65 4.26
CA VAL A 271 2.25 -5.41 4.96
C VAL A 271 2.51 -5.74 6.42
N TYR A 272 3.67 -5.33 6.92
CA TYR A 272 4.09 -5.59 8.29
C TYR A 272 4.22 -4.27 9.04
N ASP A 273 3.78 -4.25 10.29
CA ASP A 273 3.94 -3.09 11.16
C ASP A 273 5.37 -3.00 11.72
N VAL A 274 5.58 -2.06 12.65
CA VAL A 274 6.87 -1.83 13.32
C VAL A 274 7.32 -3.01 14.18
N ASP A 275 6.37 -3.84 14.62
CA ASP A 275 6.58 -5.00 15.49
C ASP A 275 6.64 -6.32 14.68
N ASP A 276 6.77 -6.22 13.35
CA ASP A 276 6.79 -7.35 12.41
C ASP A 276 5.49 -8.20 12.39
N ASN A 277 4.37 -7.64 12.86
CA ASN A 277 3.06 -8.28 12.73
C ASN A 277 2.43 -7.98 11.36
N LEU A 278 1.72 -8.97 10.82
CA LEU A 278 1.00 -8.82 9.55
C LEU A 278 -0.21 -7.89 9.75
N VAL A 279 -0.21 -6.75 9.05
CA VAL A 279 -1.27 -5.74 9.11
C VAL A 279 -2.48 -6.21 8.31
N ALA A 280 -3.65 -6.22 8.95
CA ALA A 280 -4.90 -6.54 8.27
C ALA A 280 -5.24 -5.50 7.19
N LEU A 281 -5.94 -5.92 6.12
CA LEU A 281 -6.32 -5.00 5.04
C LEU A 281 -7.18 -3.82 5.49
N TRP A 282 -8.05 -4.01 6.48
CA TRP A 282 -8.91 -2.95 7.01
C TRP A 282 -8.14 -1.91 7.83
N ASP A 283 -6.98 -2.30 8.38
CA ASP A 283 -6.08 -1.45 9.17
C ASP A 283 -4.96 -0.82 8.33
N MET A 284 -4.73 -1.30 7.10
CA MET A 284 -3.66 -0.80 6.22
C MET A 284 -3.66 0.72 6.05
N TYR A 285 -4.83 1.35 6.01
CA TYR A 285 -4.96 2.79 5.81
C TYR A 285 -4.42 3.60 7.00
N ASP A 286 -4.64 3.12 8.23
CA ASP A 286 -4.10 3.77 9.44
C ASP A 286 -2.60 3.52 9.52
N LYS A 287 -2.18 2.26 9.32
CA LYS A 287 -0.77 1.87 9.37
C LYS A 287 0.08 2.46 8.25
N LEU A 288 -0.51 2.87 7.14
CA LEU A 288 0.16 3.53 6.01
C LEU A 288 -0.37 4.95 5.81
N ARG A 289 -0.74 5.64 6.89
CA ARG A 289 -1.16 7.04 6.84
C ARG A 289 -0.01 7.96 6.40
N PRO A 290 -0.31 9.20 5.97
CA PRO A 290 0.71 10.15 5.54
C PRO A 290 1.76 10.36 6.62
N GLY A 291 3.02 10.48 6.21
CA GLY A 291 4.15 10.58 7.13
C GLY A 291 4.76 9.25 7.58
N THR A 292 4.14 8.11 7.27
CA THR A 292 4.65 6.80 7.69
C THR A 292 5.93 6.47 6.93
N LEU A 293 7.00 6.10 7.65
CA LEU A 293 8.25 5.71 7.04
C LEU A 293 8.21 4.22 6.71
N VAL A 294 8.46 3.86 5.45
CA VAL A 294 8.36 2.48 4.99
C VAL A 294 9.61 2.00 4.27
N LEU A 295 9.76 0.68 4.28
CA LEU A 295 10.68 -0.08 3.44
C LEU A 295 9.85 -1.01 2.56
N VAL A 296 10.07 -0.95 1.25
CA VAL A 296 9.26 -1.68 0.26
C VAL A 296 10.17 -2.56 -0.57
N ASN A 297 9.97 -3.88 -0.50
CA ASN A 297 10.51 -4.81 -1.48
C ASN A 297 9.53 -4.89 -2.65
N ALA A 298 9.99 -4.58 -3.86
CA ALA A 298 9.15 -4.43 -5.03
C ALA A 298 9.81 -4.96 -6.31
N LYS A 299 8.98 -5.17 -7.32
CA LYS A 299 9.39 -5.50 -8.69
C LYS A 299 9.00 -4.39 -9.64
N LEU A 300 9.86 -4.14 -10.63
CA LEU A 300 9.57 -3.22 -11.72
C LEU A 300 9.04 -3.99 -12.93
N PHE A 301 7.96 -3.50 -13.52
CA PHE A 301 7.36 -4.03 -14.73
C PHE A 301 7.17 -2.92 -15.77
N VAL A 302 7.35 -3.27 -17.04
CA VAL A 302 6.93 -2.44 -18.17
C VAL A 302 5.82 -3.18 -18.92
N TRP A 303 4.62 -2.64 -18.94
CA TRP A 303 3.46 -3.24 -19.63
C TRP A 303 3.27 -2.62 -21.01
N TYR A 304 2.96 -3.45 -21.99
CA TYR A 304 2.61 -3.00 -23.34
C TYR A 304 1.10 -2.96 -23.48
N THR A 305 0.53 -1.77 -23.61
CA THR A 305 -0.93 -1.54 -23.50
C THR A 305 -1.67 -1.48 -24.84
N SER A 306 -0.97 -1.48 -25.97
CA SER A 306 -1.56 -1.52 -27.30
C SER A 306 -0.87 -2.54 -28.20
N THR A 307 -1.49 -2.78 -29.36
CA THR A 307 -0.88 -3.54 -30.46
C THR A 307 0.36 -2.85 -31.03
N SER A 308 0.47 -1.52 -30.92
CA SER A 308 1.75 -0.86 -31.13
C SER A 308 2.64 -1.05 -29.90
N GLU A 309 3.85 -1.57 -30.11
CA GLU A 309 4.87 -1.83 -29.09
C GLU A 309 5.38 -0.55 -28.39
N ASP A 310 4.91 0.61 -28.84
CA ASP A 310 5.35 1.93 -28.38
C ASP A 310 4.62 2.40 -27.12
N ARG A 311 3.44 1.83 -26.76
CA ARG A 311 2.73 2.25 -25.53
C ARG A 311 3.16 1.43 -24.33
N ARG A 312 4.14 1.97 -23.61
CA ARG A 312 4.71 1.39 -22.40
C ARG A 312 4.14 2.04 -21.14
N ALA A 313 3.68 1.24 -20.20
CA ALA A 313 3.25 1.67 -18.88
C ALA A 313 4.14 1.03 -17.82
N TYR A 314 4.84 1.86 -17.04
CA TYR A 314 5.78 1.39 -16.04
C TYR A 314 5.09 1.30 -14.69
N GLN A 315 5.31 0.19 -14.00
CA GLN A 315 4.70 -0.07 -12.70
C GLN A 315 5.71 -0.69 -11.76
N ILE A 316 5.83 -0.08 -10.58
CA ILE A 316 6.49 -0.69 -9.44
C ILE A 316 5.41 -1.40 -8.64
N VAL A 317 5.55 -2.69 -8.42
CA VAL A 317 4.60 -3.51 -7.66
C VAL A 317 5.28 -4.00 -6.40
N ALA A 318 4.76 -3.63 -5.24
CA ALA A 318 5.22 -4.13 -3.95
C ALA A 318 4.99 -5.64 -3.84
N GLU A 319 5.99 -6.34 -3.35
CA GLU A 319 5.86 -7.73 -2.88
C GLU A 319 5.65 -7.74 -1.37
N LYS A 320 6.42 -6.91 -0.65
CA LYS A 320 6.36 -6.77 0.80
C LYS A 320 6.57 -5.31 1.20
N VAL A 321 5.80 -4.83 2.17
CA VAL A 321 5.97 -3.51 2.78
C VAL A 321 6.19 -3.70 4.27
N LYS A 322 7.21 -3.04 4.82
CA LYS A 322 7.46 -2.97 6.27
C LYS A 322 7.36 -1.52 6.72
N VAL A 323 6.52 -1.27 7.72
CA VAL A 323 6.50 0.00 8.44
C VAL A 323 7.74 0.05 9.33
N ILE A 324 8.56 1.06 9.12
CA ILE A 324 9.77 1.28 9.91
C ILE A 324 9.46 2.18 11.10
N ASP A 325 8.58 3.16 10.89
CA ASP A 325 8.11 4.04 11.95
C ASP A 325 6.76 4.64 11.57
N GLU A 326 5.82 4.62 12.52
CA GLU A 326 4.47 5.14 12.32
C GLU A 326 4.48 6.66 12.34
N SER A 327 3.62 7.28 11.53
CA SER A 327 3.41 8.74 11.56
C SER A 327 2.63 9.17 12.79
N ASP A 328 2.79 10.39 13.27
CA ASP A 328 1.85 11.02 14.23
C ASP A 328 0.80 11.91 13.54
N GLU A 329 0.81 11.97 12.20
CA GLU A 329 -0.17 12.71 11.43
C GLU A 329 -1.59 12.12 11.59
N PRO A 330 -2.62 12.97 11.50
CA PRO A 330 -3.99 12.49 11.58
C PRO A 330 -4.28 11.48 10.46
N ILE A 331 -5.04 10.45 10.81
CA ILE A 331 -5.61 9.53 9.83
C ILE A 331 -6.49 10.37 8.89
N GLU A 332 -6.25 10.25 7.59
CA GLU A 332 -7.05 10.94 6.60
C GLU A 332 -8.52 10.49 6.67
N GLU A 333 -9.46 11.39 6.43
CA GLU A 333 -10.86 11.01 6.40
C GLU A 333 -11.17 10.20 5.13
N ARG A 334 -11.79 9.03 5.29
CA ARG A 334 -12.26 8.23 4.15
C ARG A 334 -13.64 8.72 3.73
N ASP A 335 -13.83 8.86 2.41
CA ASP A 335 -15.15 8.99 1.81
C ASP A 335 -15.88 7.64 1.89
N ILE A 336 -16.41 7.32 3.07
CA ILE A 336 -17.25 6.14 3.27
C ILE A 336 -18.59 6.41 2.59
N PRO A 337 -19.00 5.60 1.58
CA PRO A 337 -20.31 5.77 0.97
C PRO A 337 -21.38 5.63 2.04
N ARG A 338 -22.06 6.72 2.38
CA ARG A 338 -23.23 6.65 3.26
C ARG A 338 -24.27 5.83 2.54
N VAL A 339 -24.47 4.58 2.97
CA VAL A 339 -25.60 3.77 2.53
C VAL A 339 -26.83 4.58 2.92
N ASN A 340 -27.55 5.12 1.94
CA ASN A 340 -28.82 5.81 2.17
C ASN A 340 -29.83 4.75 2.66
N VAL A 341 -29.83 4.46 3.96
CA VAL A 341 -30.79 3.54 4.60
C VAL A 341 -32.23 4.07 4.46
N ALA A 342 -32.40 5.35 4.10
CA ALA A 342 -33.68 6.03 3.91
C ALA A 342 -34.60 5.44 2.82
N SER A 343 -34.14 4.51 1.98
CA SER A 343 -34.98 3.87 0.94
C SER A 343 -35.38 2.43 1.27
N GLN A 344 -34.97 1.88 2.41
CA GLN A 344 -35.63 0.69 2.93
C GLN A 344 -36.99 1.13 3.44
N THR A 345 -37.96 1.08 2.53
CA THR A 345 -39.39 1.13 2.83
C THR A 345 -39.63 0.15 3.97
N LEU A 346 -39.80 0.70 5.18
CA LEU A 346 -40.36 -0.02 6.31
C LEU A 346 -41.53 -0.84 5.76
N PRO A 347 -41.58 -2.17 5.97
CA PRO A 347 -42.74 -2.95 5.60
C PRO A 347 -43.93 -2.27 6.25
N SER A 348 -44.83 -1.77 5.40
CA SER A 348 -46.01 -1.03 5.80
C SER A 348 -46.82 -1.91 6.72
N THR A 349 -46.69 -1.66 8.02
CA THR A 349 -47.62 -2.18 9.03
C THR A 349 -49.02 -1.81 8.57
N PRO A 350 -49.97 -2.75 8.46
CA PRO A 350 -51.34 -2.42 8.07
C PRO A 350 -51.93 -1.47 9.10
N SER A 351 -52.03 -0.20 8.71
CA SER A 351 -52.58 0.88 9.52
C SER A 351 -54.09 0.67 9.68
N SER A 352 -54.48 0.16 10.85
CA SER A 352 -55.79 0.38 11.44
C SER A 352 -55.99 1.88 11.64
N SER A 353 -57.07 2.38 11.06
CA SER A 353 -57.57 3.75 11.13
C SER A 353 -57.80 4.21 12.57
N GLN A 354 -57.22 5.35 12.97
CA GLN A 354 -57.85 6.25 13.94
C GLN A 354 -57.26 7.67 13.92
N ARG A 355 -58.14 8.61 14.27
CA ARG A 355 -58.13 10.05 13.99
C ARG A 355 -57.14 10.85 14.85
N THR A 356 -56.57 11.90 14.28
CA THR A 356 -56.05 13.11 14.95
C THR A 356 -57.20 13.92 15.58
N PRO A 357 -56.98 14.83 16.59
CA PRO A 357 -55.89 15.84 16.61
C PRO A 357 -55.32 16.29 17.99
N ALA A 358 -54.13 16.94 17.99
CA ALA A 358 -53.87 18.31 18.52
C ALA A 358 -52.39 18.61 18.87
N ARG A 359 -52.00 19.85 18.53
CA ARG A 359 -50.85 20.72 18.86
C ARG A 359 -49.79 20.37 19.92
N ARG A 360 -48.52 20.49 19.45
CA ARG A 360 -47.28 21.13 19.99
C ARG A 360 -46.83 20.94 21.45
N SER A 361 -45.55 20.58 21.61
CA SER A 361 -44.65 21.25 22.57
C SER A 361 -43.19 21.22 22.09
N ASP A 362 -42.52 22.36 22.28
CA ASP A 362 -41.11 22.66 22.02
C ASP A 362 -40.19 21.98 23.06
N ALA A 363 -39.79 20.73 22.81
CA ALA A 363 -38.91 19.98 23.72
C ALA A 363 -37.73 19.24 23.07
N ASP A 364 -37.56 19.32 21.74
CA ASP A 364 -36.49 18.57 21.04
C ASP A 364 -35.39 19.47 20.42
N ASN A 365 -35.37 20.77 20.74
CA ASN A 365 -34.34 21.74 20.30
C ASN A 365 -33.23 21.98 21.34
N ALA A 366 -32.75 20.91 22.00
CA ALA A 366 -31.72 21.00 23.05
C ALA A 366 -30.36 20.39 22.65
N PHE A 367 -30.05 20.32 21.35
CA PHE A 367 -28.74 19.86 20.84
C PHE A 367 -27.83 20.98 20.31
N ASP A 368 -28.31 22.23 20.25
CA ASP A 368 -27.55 23.40 19.78
C ASP A 368 -26.77 24.15 20.90
N LEU A 369 -26.51 23.49 22.03
CA LEU A 369 -26.00 24.14 23.25
C LEU A 369 -24.61 23.65 23.72
N PHE A 370 -23.74 23.26 22.79
CA PHE A 370 -22.31 23.04 23.08
C PHE A 370 -21.42 23.84 22.13
N GLU A 371 -21.31 25.13 22.40
CA GLU A 371 -20.24 25.98 21.87
C GLU A 371 -18.92 25.73 22.60
N SER A 372 -17.88 25.47 21.80
CA SER A 372 -16.48 25.34 22.20
C SER A 372 -15.95 26.56 22.96
N PRO A 373 -15.18 26.39 24.06
CA PRO A 373 -14.55 27.53 24.73
C PRO A 373 -13.39 28.06 23.89
N SER A 374 -13.60 29.21 23.27
CA SER A 374 -12.53 30.04 22.73
C SER A 374 -11.91 30.92 23.83
N LYS A 375 -10.57 30.90 23.90
CA LYS A 375 -9.64 31.98 24.29
C LYS A 375 -10.19 33.15 25.13
N LYS A 376 -9.72 33.26 26.38
CA LYS A 376 -8.79 34.32 26.88
C LYS A 376 -8.79 34.38 28.41
N SER A 377 -7.60 34.44 28.99
CA SER A 377 -7.35 35.39 30.09
C SER A 377 -5.88 35.77 30.12
N ARG A 378 -5.65 37.08 30.27
CA ARG A 378 -4.38 37.79 30.25
C ARG A 378 -4.27 38.49 31.61
N ARG A 379 -3.06 38.45 32.19
CA ARG A 379 -2.52 39.28 33.30
C ARG A 379 -3.00 39.00 34.74
N GLY A 380 -2.04 38.57 35.55
CA GLY A 380 -1.56 39.32 36.72
C GLY A 380 -0.08 39.59 36.51
#